data_AF-T0VAD4-F1
#
_entry.id   AF-T0VAD4-F1
#
_cell.length_a   1.000
_cell.length_b   1.000
_cell.length_c   1.000
_cell.angle_alpha   90.00
_cell.angle_beta   90.00
_cell.angle_gamma   90.00
#
_symmetry.space_group_name_H-M   'P 1'
#
loop_
_entity.id
_entity.type
_entity.pdbx_description
1 polymer ?
#
loop_
_entity_poly.entity_id
_entity_poly.type
_entity_poly.pdbx_seq_one_letter_code
_entity_poly.pdbx_strand_id
1 'polypeptide(L)'
;MAQIGFMNNPHILLIQTNKENIIAEDIILDYSDTDIVFPVLDEHIAQGQEFEFIFGHDILVIADPRHTLNGKNIESFFNDEMIPISSYGDWFACFGVIKKEAENFIVGDINLKNHLDLRKHLSIRDGESLIPIEFK
;
A
#
# COMPACT_ATOMS: atom_id res chain seq x y z
N MET A 1 18.21 -7.97 0.20
CA MET A 1 17.05 -7.58 -0.65
C MET A 1 15.85 -8.19 0.04
N ALA A 2 14.85 -7.38 0.41
CA ALA A 2 13.75 -7.90 1.22
C ALA A 2 12.91 -8.92 0.42
N GLN A 3 12.53 -10.03 1.04
CA GLN A 3 11.55 -10.96 0.49
C GLN A 3 10.23 -10.77 1.22
N ILE A 4 9.16 -10.57 0.46
CA ILE A 4 7.81 -10.37 0.98
C ILE A 4 6.98 -11.59 0.57
N GLY A 5 6.49 -12.32 1.57
CA GLY A 5 5.51 -13.37 1.41
C GLY A 5 4.12 -12.87 1.79
N PHE A 6 3.13 -13.17 0.97
CA PHE A 6 1.74 -12.81 1.23
C PHE A 6 0.98 -14.03 1.77
N MET A 7 0.14 -13.81 2.78
CA MET A 7 -0.86 -14.80 3.18
C MET A 7 -1.85 -15.04 2.04
N ASN A 8 -2.50 -16.20 2.03
CA ASN A 8 -3.58 -16.47 1.07
C ASN A 8 -4.78 -15.58 1.40
N ASN A 9 -5.31 -14.91 0.38
CA ASN A 9 -6.52 -14.10 0.43
C ASN A 9 -6.56 -13.08 1.58
N PRO A 10 -5.55 -12.20 1.70
CA PRO A 10 -5.46 -11.29 2.83
C PRO A 10 -6.54 -10.21 2.75
N HIS A 11 -7.06 -9.86 3.92
CA HIS A 11 -7.93 -8.71 4.13
C HIS A 11 -7.09 -7.46 4.38
N ILE A 12 -7.02 -6.57 3.40
CA ILE A 12 -6.14 -5.41 3.41
C ILE A 12 -6.94 -4.11 3.43
N LEU A 13 -6.27 -3.01 3.79
CA LEU A 13 -6.79 -1.68 3.53
C LEU A 13 -6.19 -1.17 2.21
N LEU A 14 -7.04 -0.98 1.21
CA LEU A 14 -6.66 -0.37 -0.06
C LEU A 14 -6.96 1.12 -0.01
N ILE A 15 -5.95 1.93 -0.29
CA ILE A 15 -6.09 3.38 -0.43
C ILE A 15 -6.11 3.71 -1.91
N GLN A 16 -7.25 4.17 -2.41
CA GLN A 16 -7.45 4.57 -3.80
C GLN A 16 -7.27 6.07 -3.96
N THR A 17 -6.46 6.46 -4.94
CA THR A 17 -6.16 7.86 -5.28
C THR A 17 -6.90 8.24 -6.57
N ASN A 18 -8.18 8.58 -6.46
CA ASN A 18 -8.83 9.28 -7.57
C ASN A 18 -8.52 10.79 -7.45
N LYS A 19 -8.39 11.51 -8.58
CA LYS A 19 -7.88 12.91 -8.60
C LYS A 19 -8.63 13.90 -7.70
N GLU A 20 -9.82 13.54 -7.21
CA GLU A 20 -10.67 14.40 -6.39
C GLU A 20 -10.65 14.02 -4.90
N ASN A 21 -10.50 12.74 -4.55
CA ASN A 21 -10.52 12.24 -3.18
C ASN A 21 -9.60 11.02 -2.99
N ILE A 22 -9.11 10.85 -1.76
CA ILE A 22 -8.42 9.63 -1.35
C ILE A 22 -9.33 8.84 -0.43
N ILE A 23 -9.64 7.60 -0.83
CA ILE A 23 -10.55 6.72 -0.09
C ILE A 23 -9.76 5.50 0.37
N ALA A 24 -9.87 5.17 1.65
CA ALA A 24 -9.35 3.94 2.20
C ALA A 24 -10.51 2.98 2.48
N GLU A 25 -10.45 1.80 1.88
CA GLU A 25 -11.47 0.76 1.99
C GLU A 25 -10.86 -0.61 2.27
N ASP A 26 -11.58 -1.40 3.05
CA ASP A 26 -11.22 -2.79 3.32
C ASP A 26 -11.61 -3.69 2.15
N ILE A 27 -10.64 -4.47 1.66
CA ILE A 27 -10.84 -5.41 0.55
C ILE A 27 -10.14 -6.74 0.83
N ILE A 28 -10.58 -7.80 0.15
CA ILE A 28 -9.90 -9.10 0.15
C ILE A 28 -9.19 -9.24 -1.20
N LEU A 29 -7.90 -9.57 -1.17
CA LEU A 29 -7.13 -9.84 -2.39
C LEU A 29 -7.17 -11.33 -2.72
N ASP A 30 -8.04 -11.75 -3.62
CA ASP A 30 -8.33 -13.17 -3.91
C ASP A 30 -8.03 -13.58 -5.36
N TYR A 31 -7.27 -12.76 -6.11
CA TYR A 31 -7.01 -12.96 -7.55
C TYR A 31 -8.29 -12.99 -8.43
N SER A 32 -9.42 -12.50 -7.92
CA SER A 32 -10.61 -12.29 -8.75
C SER A 32 -10.44 -11.11 -9.72
N ASP A 33 -11.40 -10.93 -10.62
CA ASP A 33 -11.42 -9.78 -11.54
C ASP A 33 -11.50 -8.42 -10.81
N THR A 34 -11.84 -8.40 -9.52
CA THR A 34 -11.87 -7.20 -8.67
C THR A 34 -10.57 -6.94 -7.92
N ASP A 35 -9.64 -7.91 -7.90
CA ASP A 35 -8.31 -7.74 -7.30
C ASP A 35 -7.43 -6.89 -8.23
N ILE A 36 -7.23 -5.63 -7.85
CA ILE A 36 -6.40 -4.70 -8.62
C ILE A 36 -4.94 -4.63 -8.12
N VAL A 37 -4.56 -5.46 -7.14
CA VAL A 37 -3.26 -5.42 -6.48
C VAL A 37 -2.40 -6.60 -6.93
N PHE A 38 -2.79 -7.85 -6.66
CA PHE A 38 -1.92 -8.99 -6.93
C PHE A 38 -1.63 -9.21 -8.42
N PRO A 39 -2.61 -9.15 -9.34
CA PRO A 39 -2.32 -9.27 -10.77
C PRO A 39 -1.34 -8.21 -11.27
N VAL A 40 -1.41 -6.99 -10.70
CA VAL A 40 -0.50 -5.89 -11.05
C VAL A 40 0.91 -6.14 -10.55
N LEU A 41 1.06 -6.58 -9.29
CA LEU A 41 2.36 -6.91 -8.73
C LEU A 41 3.00 -8.09 -9.47
N ASP A 42 2.23 -9.13 -9.79
CA ASP A 42 2.72 -10.30 -10.52
C ASP A 42 3.21 -9.93 -11.92
N GLU A 43 2.47 -9.10 -12.67
CA GLU A 43 2.89 -8.61 -13.99
C GLU A 43 4.17 -7.78 -13.89
N HIS A 44 4.27 -6.88 -12.92
CA HIS A 44 5.44 -6.02 -12.69
C HIS A 44 6.70 -6.84 -12.39
N ILE A 45 6.58 -7.85 -11.52
CA ILE A 45 7.67 -8.76 -11.16
C ILE A 45 8.05 -9.66 -12.35
N ALA A 46 7.07 -10.13 -13.13
CA ALA A 46 7.33 -10.95 -14.32
C ALA A 46 8.14 -10.19 -15.39
N GLN A 47 8.07 -8.87 -15.41
CA GLN A 47 8.91 -8.00 -16.24
C GLN A 47 10.32 -7.77 -15.67
N GLY A 48 10.64 -8.37 -14.52
CA GLY A 48 11.92 -8.23 -13.83
C GLY A 48 12.08 -6.90 -13.09
N GLN A 49 10.96 -6.24 -12.76
CA GLN A 49 10.96 -4.95 -12.06
C GLN A 49 10.66 -5.15 -10.57
N GLU A 50 11.22 -4.28 -9.74
CA GLU A 50 10.93 -4.21 -8.30
C GLU A 50 9.83 -3.17 -8.05
N PHE A 51 9.05 -3.35 -6.98
CA PHE A 51 8.05 -2.38 -6.53
C PHE A 51 8.52 -1.69 -5.25
N GLU A 52 8.10 -0.43 -5.07
CA GLU A 52 8.41 0.35 -3.87
C GLU A 52 7.49 -0.01 -2.70
N PHE A 53 8.06 -0.02 -1.49
CA PHE A 53 7.30 -0.22 -0.26
C PHE A 53 7.93 0.52 0.92
N ILE A 54 7.11 0.86 1.92
CA ILE A 54 7.54 1.31 3.25
C ILE A 54 6.96 0.41 4.32
N PHE A 55 7.59 0.40 5.49
CA PHE A 55 7.13 -0.33 6.65
C PHE A 55 7.16 0.56 7.88
N GLY A 56 6.05 0.62 8.60
CA GLY A 56 5.93 1.32 9.87
C GLY A 56 4.72 0.81 10.66
N HIS A 57 4.78 0.85 11.99
CA HIS A 57 3.65 0.47 12.87
C HIS A 57 3.05 -0.93 12.60
N ASP A 58 3.90 -1.91 12.30
CA ASP A 58 3.49 -3.27 11.91
C ASP A 58 2.62 -3.33 10.63
N ILE A 59 2.81 -2.36 9.74
CA ILE A 59 2.11 -2.24 8.45
C ILE A 59 3.14 -2.15 7.33
N LEU A 60 2.92 -2.91 6.26
CA LEU A 60 3.62 -2.77 4.99
C LEU A 60 2.72 -1.99 4.03
N VAL A 61 3.23 -0.92 3.44
CA VAL A 61 2.53 -0.16 2.39
C VAL A 61 3.27 -0.36 1.08
N ILE A 62 2.56 -0.86 0.07
CA ILE A 62 3.07 -1.02 -1.31
C ILE A 62 2.38 0.02 -2.20
N ALA A 63 3.14 0.70 -3.04
CA ALA A 63 2.61 1.65 -4.02
C ALA A 63 2.23 0.94 -5.33
N ASP A 64 1.17 1.40 -6.01
CA ASP A 64 0.86 0.97 -7.39
C ASP A 64 2.05 1.30 -8.29
N PRO A 65 2.73 0.29 -8.87
CA PRO A 65 3.92 0.51 -9.68
C PRO A 65 3.60 0.94 -11.12
N ARG A 66 2.34 0.86 -11.55
CA ARG A 66 1.96 1.18 -12.93
C ARG A 66 1.93 2.68 -13.14
N HIS A 67 2.49 3.15 -14.25
CA HIS A 67 2.28 4.51 -14.71
C HIS A 67 0.90 4.66 -15.35
N THR A 68 -0.08 5.16 -14.61
CA THR A 68 -1.41 5.45 -15.18
C THR A 68 -1.42 6.84 -15.84
N LEU A 69 -2.29 7.04 -16.83
CA LEU A 69 -2.53 8.36 -17.47
C LEU A 69 -2.95 9.45 -16.45
N ASN A 70 -3.42 9.02 -15.28
CA ASN A 70 -3.88 9.85 -14.20
C ASN A 70 -2.88 9.94 -13.04
N GLY A 71 -1.81 9.14 -13.08
CA GLY A 71 -0.77 9.02 -12.07
C GLY A 71 -0.14 10.37 -11.79
N LYS A 72 -0.61 10.99 -10.71
CA LYS A 72 0.12 12.06 -10.05
C LYS A 72 1.22 11.41 -9.23
N ASN A 73 2.32 12.11 -9.02
CA ASN A 73 3.36 11.66 -8.11
C ASN A 73 2.87 11.85 -6.67
N ILE A 74 2.00 10.94 -6.22
CA ILE A 74 1.41 10.97 -4.89
C ILE A 74 2.34 10.19 -3.98
N GLU A 75 2.66 10.78 -2.85
CA GLU A 75 3.57 10.19 -1.89
C GLU A 75 2.83 9.74 -0.64
N SER A 76 3.13 8.53 -0.18
CA SER A 76 2.66 7.97 1.09
C SER A 76 3.84 7.86 2.06
N PHE A 77 3.61 8.24 3.32
CA PHE A 77 4.62 8.17 4.38
C PHE A 77 3.98 8.04 5.76
N PHE A 78 4.73 7.44 6.70
CA PHE A 78 4.40 7.52 8.12
C PHE A 78 4.97 8.80 8.72
N ASN A 79 4.16 9.56 9.46
CA ASN A 79 4.52 10.88 9.99
C ASN A 79 5.76 10.89 10.91
N ASP A 80 6.11 9.75 11.48
CA ASP A 80 7.29 9.52 12.32
C ASP A 80 8.47 8.88 11.56
N GLU A 81 8.33 8.66 10.25
CA GLU A 81 9.36 8.13 9.37
C GLU A 81 9.73 9.14 8.26
N MET A 82 10.98 9.08 7.79
CA MET A 82 11.54 10.10 6.90
C MET A 82 11.46 9.78 5.40
N ILE A 83 11.12 8.54 5.02
CA ILE A 83 11.23 8.09 3.63
C ILE A 83 9.82 7.85 3.06
N PRO A 84 9.29 8.79 2.24
CA PRO A 84 8.06 8.55 1.49
C PRO A 84 8.30 7.56 0.35
N ILE A 85 7.22 6.88 -0.07
CA ILE A 85 7.16 6.14 -1.34
C ILE A 85 6.20 6.82 -2.29
N SER A 86 6.52 6.75 -3.57
CA SER A 86 5.72 7.36 -4.63
C SER A 86 4.86 6.30 -5.30
N SER A 87 3.57 6.56 -5.44
CA SER A 87 2.74 5.81 -6.39
C SER A 87 2.70 6.56 -7.72
N TYR A 88 2.89 5.80 -8.79
CA TYR A 88 2.71 6.28 -10.17
C TYR A 88 1.35 5.88 -10.74
N GLY A 89 0.59 5.11 -9.96
CA GLY A 89 -0.74 4.63 -10.31
C GLY A 89 -1.80 5.20 -9.38
N ASP A 90 -2.83 4.39 -9.15
CA ASP A 90 -4.09 4.87 -8.54
C ASP A 90 -4.34 4.27 -7.15
N TRP A 91 -3.37 3.59 -6.54
CA TRP A 91 -3.53 3.00 -5.21
C TRP A 91 -2.26 2.83 -4.36
N PHE A 92 -2.47 2.70 -3.05
CA PHE A 92 -1.53 2.12 -2.08
C PHE A 92 -2.21 0.94 -1.36
N ALA A 93 -1.52 -0.19 -1.24
CA ALA A 93 -2.02 -1.38 -0.57
C ALA A 93 -1.36 -1.53 0.80
N CYS A 94 -2.15 -1.55 1.87
CA CYS A 94 -1.67 -1.66 3.25
C CYS A 94 -1.94 -3.05 3.82
N PHE A 95 -0.87 -3.75 4.18
CA PHE A 95 -0.92 -5.10 4.75
C PHE A 95 -0.47 -5.09 6.21
N GLY A 96 -1.09 -5.91 7.05
CA GLY A 96 -0.58 -6.17 8.40
C GLY A 96 0.65 -7.07 8.34
N VAL A 97 1.70 -6.74 9.09
CA VAL A 97 2.89 -7.59 9.20
C VAL A 97 2.68 -8.66 10.26
N ILE A 98 2.72 -9.92 9.84
CA ILE A 98 2.50 -11.10 10.70
C ILE A 98 3.83 -11.60 11.26
N LYS A 99 4.86 -11.61 10.43
CA LYS A 99 6.19 -12.10 10.80
C LYS A 99 7.28 -11.26 10.14
N LYS A 100 8.32 -10.94 10.91
CA LYS A 100 9.51 -10.24 10.43
C LYS A 100 10.76 -10.99 10.89
N GLU A 101 11.55 -11.48 9.93
CA GLU A 101 12.80 -12.21 10.18
C GLU A 101 13.90 -11.68 9.27
N ALA A 102 14.79 -10.85 9.81
CA ALA A 102 15.88 -10.21 9.08
C ALA A 102 15.40 -9.51 7.79
N GLU A 103 15.57 -10.14 6.63
CA GLU A 103 15.16 -9.62 5.31
C GLU A 103 13.82 -10.20 4.82
N ASN A 104 13.17 -11.07 5.59
CA ASN A 104 11.93 -11.73 5.19
C ASN A 104 10.74 -11.17 5.98
N PHE A 105 9.67 -10.86 5.25
CA PHE A 105 8.40 -10.37 5.78
C PHE A 105 7.29 -11.31 5.35
N ILE A 106 6.43 -11.71 6.29
CA ILE A 106 5.15 -12.33 5.98
C ILE A 106 4.08 -11.31 6.32
N VAL A 107 3.28 -10.95 5.32
CA VAL A 107 2.23 -9.94 5.45
C VAL A 107 0.87 -10.55 5.10
N GLY A 108 -0.18 -9.98 5.67
CA GLY A 108 -1.54 -10.43 5.43
C GLY A 108 -2.54 -9.48 6.05
N ASP A 109 -3.51 -10.04 6.76
CA ASP A 109 -4.65 -9.29 7.27
C ASP A 109 -4.26 -8.08 8.09
N ILE A 110 -4.93 -6.96 7.82
CA ILE A 110 -4.96 -5.82 8.72
C ILE A 110 -5.86 -6.16 9.92
N ASN A 111 -5.39 -5.80 11.11
CA ASN A 111 -6.18 -5.88 12.33
C ASN A 111 -6.59 -4.48 12.83
N LEU A 112 -7.40 -4.45 13.89
CA LEU A 112 -7.90 -3.20 14.47
C LEU A 112 -6.78 -2.23 14.90
N LYS A 113 -5.66 -2.74 15.43
CA LYS A 113 -4.51 -1.90 15.79
C LYS A 113 -3.92 -1.26 14.53
N ASN A 114 -3.74 -2.03 13.45
CA ASN A 114 -3.23 -1.50 12.19
C ASN A 114 -4.14 -0.38 11.62
N HIS A 115 -5.46 -0.54 11.68
CA HIS A 115 -6.37 0.55 11.27
C HIS A 115 -6.17 1.84 12.08
N LEU A 116 -6.05 1.72 13.40
CA LEU A 116 -5.85 2.88 14.28
C LEU A 116 -4.50 3.55 13.99
N ASP A 117 -3.47 2.74 13.78
CA ASP A 117 -2.13 3.24 13.47
C ASP A 117 -2.11 3.92 12.09
N LEU A 118 -2.73 3.33 11.07
CA LEU A 118 -2.91 3.95 9.75
C LEU A 118 -3.62 5.30 9.84
N ARG A 119 -4.75 5.37 10.54
CA ARG A 119 -5.52 6.62 10.71
C ARG A 119 -4.73 7.73 11.41
N LYS A 120 -3.78 7.37 12.28
CA LYS A 120 -3.04 8.32 13.09
C LYS A 120 -1.69 8.71 12.47
N HIS A 121 -1.05 7.77 11.79
CA HIS A 121 0.36 7.90 11.38
C HIS A 121 0.54 7.96 9.87
N LEU A 122 -0.36 7.38 9.07
CA LEU A 122 -0.22 7.43 7.62
C LEU A 122 -0.72 8.77 7.07
N SER A 123 0.11 9.40 6.24
CA SER A 123 -0.23 10.60 5.51
C SER A 123 0.02 10.40 4.02
N ILE A 124 -0.79 11.08 3.21
CA ILE A 124 -0.62 11.13 1.76
C ILE A 124 -0.53 12.59 1.30
N ARG A 125 0.37 12.87 0.37
CA ARG A 125 0.56 14.22 -0.19
C ARG A 125 0.73 14.22 -1.72
N ASP A 126 0.38 15.36 -2.31
CA ASP A 126 0.68 15.72 -3.70
C ASP A 126 1.58 16.97 -3.67
N GLY A 127 2.88 16.77 -3.86
CA GLY A 127 3.90 17.77 -3.57
C GLY A 127 3.90 18.20 -2.10
N GLU A 128 3.70 19.49 -1.83
CA GLU A 128 3.67 20.04 -0.46
C GLU A 128 2.28 19.94 0.21
N SER A 129 1.25 19.46 -0.50
CA SER A 129 -0.12 19.47 -0.01
C SER A 129 -0.52 18.13 0.57
N LEU A 130 -0.85 18.08 1.87
CA LEU A 130 -1.47 16.92 2.50
C LEU A 130 -2.90 16.75 1.99
N ILE A 131 -3.25 15.52 1.62
CA ILE A 131 -4.58 15.16 1.15
C ILE A 131 -5.26 14.31 2.23
N PRO A 132 -6.44 14.72 2.73
CA PRO A 132 -7.17 13.93 3.73
C PRO A 132 -7.61 12.58 3.15
N ILE A 133 -7.46 11.54 3.97
CA ILE A 133 -7.88 10.17 3.65
C ILE A 133 -9.27 9.92 4.26
N GLU A 134 -10.24 9.57 3.43
CA GLU A 134 -11.56 9.14 3.87
C GLU A 134 -11.55 7.63 4.14
N PHE A 135 -11.61 7.24 5.42
CA PHE A 135 -11.70 5.83 5.81
C PHE A 135 -13.17 5.39 5.84
N LYS A 136 -13.53 4.43 4.98
CA LYS A 136 -14.88 3.84 4.93
C LYS A 136 -15.06 2.66 5.89
#